data_AF-A0A089LUF5-F1
#
_entry.id   AF-A0A089LUF5-F1
#
_cell.length_a   1.000
_cell.length_b   1.000
_cell.length_c   1.000
_cell.angle_alpha   90.00
_cell.angle_beta   90.00
_cell.angle_gamma   90.00
#
_symmetry.space_group_name_H-M   'P 1'
#
loop_
_entity.id
_entity.type
_entity.pdbx_description
1 polymer ?
#
loop_
_entity_poly.entity_id
_entity_poly.type
_entity_poly.pdbx_seq_one_letter_code
_entity_poly.pdbx_strand_id
1 'polypeptide(L)'
;MLWTDFINSYWRDWRTGDRSKDRDRLEEPEWTIQWLVQEGLPALPAPNGDELGKLKVLRSILFDIVKDIVDGREPGELAETLNCYMIAGPVIRRAGRDSEGRFTVTLVPASASWEQVMAEIAGSFASSLEGQDKSRFRICDNPDCLWVYYDDTRNRSKRYCDDKACGNLMKVRRFRARKKAGQ
;
A
#
# COMPACT_ATOMS: atom_id res chain seq x y z
N MET A 1 -2.90 -6.53 1.57
CA MET A 1 -1.52 -6.93 1.19
C MET A 1 -0.62 -5.93 1.87
N LEU A 2 0.39 -6.37 2.61
CA LEU A 2 1.29 -5.49 3.38
C LEU A 2 1.62 -4.16 2.69
N TRP A 3 2.14 -4.20 1.46
CA TRP A 3 2.51 -2.98 0.74
C TRP A 3 1.31 -2.09 0.36
N THR A 4 0.15 -2.65 0.00
CA THR A 4 -1.04 -1.85 -0.35
C THR A 4 -1.62 -1.19 0.89
N ASP A 5 -1.67 -1.92 2.00
CA ASP A 5 -2.17 -1.39 3.28
C ASP A 5 -1.22 -0.31 3.82
N PHE A 6 0.08 -0.50 3.62
CA PHE A 6 1.09 0.52 3.91
C PHE A 6 0.94 1.80 3.06
N ILE A 7 0.81 1.70 1.73
CA ILE A 7 0.61 2.90 0.89
C ILE A 7 -0.68 3.63 1.30
N ASN A 8 -1.74 2.87 1.54
CA ASN A 8 -3.04 3.41 1.91
C ASN A 8 -3.16 3.79 3.40
N SER A 9 -2.07 3.70 4.18
CA SER A 9 -2.02 4.21 5.56
C SER A 9 -2.18 5.74 5.62
N TYR A 10 -1.87 6.44 4.53
CA TYR A 10 -2.22 7.84 4.37
C TYR A 10 -3.67 7.97 3.88
N TRP A 11 -4.57 8.22 4.83
CA TRP A 11 -5.98 8.40 4.55
C TRP A 11 -6.26 9.84 4.13
N ARG A 12 -6.89 10.01 2.96
CA ARG A 12 -7.30 11.31 2.43
C ARG A 12 -8.80 11.51 2.60
N ASP A 13 -9.25 12.74 2.87
CA ASP A 13 -10.68 13.07 2.84
C ASP A 13 -11.22 13.07 1.41
N TRP A 14 -11.48 11.87 0.91
CA TRP A 14 -11.99 11.60 -0.42
C TRP A 14 -13.40 12.14 -0.66
N ARG A 15 -14.15 12.46 0.41
CA ARG A 15 -15.56 12.91 0.30
C ARG A 15 -15.64 14.38 -0.03
N THR A 16 -14.94 15.22 0.73
CA THR A 16 -15.03 16.68 0.58
C THR A 16 -13.83 17.28 -0.13
N GLY A 17 -12.68 16.59 -0.16
CA GLY A 17 -11.41 17.12 -0.67
C GLY A 17 -10.70 18.04 0.30
N ASP A 18 -11.19 18.17 1.53
CA ASP A 18 -10.63 19.00 2.58
C ASP A 18 -9.38 18.34 3.19
N ARG A 19 -8.21 18.77 2.71
CA ARG A 19 -6.90 18.23 3.12
C ARG A 19 -6.57 18.43 4.59
N SER A 20 -7.24 19.35 5.29
CA SER A 20 -7.07 19.52 6.73
C SER A 20 -7.57 18.31 7.54
N LYS A 21 -8.37 17.45 6.92
CA LYS A 21 -8.92 16.22 7.51
C LYS A 21 -8.15 14.97 7.11
N ASP A 22 -7.12 15.09 6.27
CA ASP A 22 -6.24 13.96 5.93
C ASP A 22 -5.60 13.42 7.23
N ARG A 23 -5.40 12.11 7.29
CA ARG A 23 -4.89 11.39 8.47
C ARG A 23 -3.77 10.46 8.04
N ASP A 24 -2.64 10.54 8.74
CA ASP A 24 -1.54 9.61 8.55
C ASP A 24 -1.58 8.55 9.64
N ARG A 25 -2.05 7.34 9.32
CA ARG A 25 -2.20 6.28 10.31
C ARG A 25 -0.86 5.75 10.84
N LEU A 26 0.26 6.06 10.18
CA LEU A 26 1.59 5.75 10.73
C LEU A 26 1.90 6.59 11.98
N GLU A 27 1.19 7.70 12.19
CA GLU A 27 1.29 8.53 13.40
C GLU A 27 0.41 8.02 14.54
N GLU A 28 -0.43 7.00 14.28
CA GLU A 28 -1.38 6.43 15.25
C GLU A 28 -0.80 5.12 15.84
N PRO A 29 -0.29 5.12 17.08
CA PRO A 29 0.36 3.95 17.69
C PRO A 29 -0.51 2.69 17.68
N GLU A 30 -1.79 2.82 18.04
CA GLU A 30 -2.73 1.71 18.09
C GLU A 30 -2.92 1.08 16.71
N TRP A 31 -3.00 1.91 15.67
CA TRP A 31 -3.11 1.43 14.30
C TRP A 31 -1.85 0.68 13.88
N THR A 32 -0.65 1.23 14.13
CA THR A 32 0.61 0.58 13.74
C THR A 32 0.77 -0.80 14.38
N ILE A 33 0.45 -0.95 15.66
CA ILE A 33 0.52 -2.24 16.37
C ILE A 33 -0.47 -3.25 15.76
N GLN A 34 -1.73 -2.85 15.58
CA GLN A 34 -2.76 -3.73 15.01
C GLN A 34 -2.43 -4.16 13.58
N TRP A 35 -1.91 -3.22 12.78
CA TRP A 35 -1.52 -3.46 11.40
C TRP A 35 -0.37 -4.48 11.31
N LEU A 36 0.68 -4.35 12.12
CA LEU A 36 1.78 -5.34 12.15
C LEU A 36 1.27 -6.74 12.51
N VAL A 37 0.40 -6.86 13.51
CA VAL A 37 -0.19 -8.14 13.91
C VAL A 37 -1.03 -8.74 12.79
N GLN A 38 -1.86 -7.93 12.12
CA GLN A 38 -2.69 -8.38 11.00
C GLN A 38 -1.86 -8.93 9.83
N GLU A 39 -0.71 -8.30 9.55
CA GLU A 39 0.21 -8.73 8.49
C GLU A 39 1.17 -9.84 8.94
N GLY A 40 1.02 -10.36 10.16
CA GLY A 40 1.84 -11.45 10.69
C GLY A 40 3.28 -11.04 11.04
N LEU A 41 3.54 -9.74 11.19
CA LEU A 41 4.83 -9.18 11.59
C LEU A 41 4.93 -9.07 13.12
N PRO A 42 6.16 -9.07 13.68
CA PRO A 42 6.36 -8.85 15.11
C PRO A 42 5.74 -7.53 15.57
N ALA A 43 5.02 -7.54 16.69
CA ALA A 43 4.54 -6.30 17.29
C ALA A 43 5.72 -5.45 17.78
N LEU A 44 5.75 -4.18 17.36
CA LEU A 44 6.78 -3.21 17.71
C LEU A 44 6.15 -2.04 18.49
N PRO A 45 6.94 -1.32 19.31
CA PRO A 45 6.52 -0.01 19.77
C PRO A 45 6.33 0.94 18.58
N ALA A 46 5.57 2.01 18.80
CA ALA A 46 5.38 3.06 17.79
C ALA A 46 6.74 3.56 17.28
N PRO A 47 6.86 3.87 15.98
CA PRO A 47 8.11 4.32 15.40
C PRO A 47 8.51 5.65 16.02
N ASN A 48 9.81 5.81 16.30
CA ASN A 48 10.34 7.12 16.67
C ASN A 48 10.31 8.08 15.47
N GLY A 49 10.66 9.35 15.69
CA GLY A 49 10.57 10.37 14.64
C GLY A 49 11.40 10.08 13.37
N ASP A 50 12.59 9.48 13.52
CA ASP A 50 13.45 9.10 12.39
C ASP A 50 12.88 7.89 11.63
N GLU A 51 12.47 6.85 12.35
CA GLU A 51 11.82 5.66 11.77
C GLU A 51 10.53 6.03 11.03
N LEU A 52 9.71 6.89 11.63
CA LEU A 52 8.49 7.40 11.01
C LEU A 52 8.80 8.21 9.75
N GLY A 53 9.86 9.03 9.77
CA GLY A 53 10.35 9.74 8.59
C GLY A 53 10.72 8.78 7.45
N LYS A 54 11.52 7.74 7.75
CA LYS A 54 11.94 6.71 6.78
C LYS A 54 10.75 5.95 6.19
N LEU A 55 9.77 5.58 7.03
CA LEU A 55 8.53 4.95 6.56
C LEU A 55 7.76 5.86 5.59
N LYS A 56 7.61 7.15 5.92
CA LYS A 56 6.91 8.10 5.03
C LYS A 56 7.64 8.30 3.70
N VAL A 57 8.97 8.29 3.71
CA VAL A 57 9.80 8.32 2.50
C VAL A 57 9.55 7.07 1.65
N LEU A 58 9.68 5.88 2.23
CA LEU A 58 9.40 4.63 1.53
C LEU A 58 7.98 4.60 0.95
N ARG A 59 6.98 5.06 1.72
CA ARG A 59 5.59 5.13 1.27
C ARG A 59 5.43 6.01 0.03
N SER A 60 6.12 7.15 0.00
CA SER A 60 6.09 8.08 -1.13
C SER A 60 6.75 7.47 -2.37
N ILE A 61 7.93 6.85 -2.19
CA ILE A 61 8.64 6.12 -3.26
C ILE A 61 7.74 5.04 -3.88
N LEU A 62 7.13 4.19 -3.06
CA LEU A 62 6.27 3.12 -3.57
C LEU A 62 5.02 3.67 -4.27
N PHE A 63 4.43 4.75 -3.76
CA PHE A 63 3.30 5.40 -4.43
C PHE A 63 3.69 5.94 -5.81
N ASP A 64 4.85 6.59 -5.93
CA ASP A 64 5.35 7.11 -7.22
C ASP A 64 5.66 5.99 -8.21
N ILE A 65 6.27 4.88 -7.76
CA ILE A 65 6.47 3.69 -8.59
C ILE A 65 5.13 3.13 -9.10
N VAL A 66 4.13 3.01 -8.22
CA VAL A 66 2.79 2.53 -8.61
C VAL A 66 2.16 3.48 -9.63
N LYS A 67 2.32 4.78 -9.44
CA LYS A 67 1.83 5.78 -10.38
C LYS A 67 2.48 5.63 -11.75
N ASP A 68 3.79 5.44 -11.81
CA ASP A 68 4.51 5.19 -13.06
C ASP A 68 3.97 3.93 -13.76
N ILE A 69 3.79 2.83 -13.03
CA ILE A 69 3.21 1.59 -13.57
C ILE A 69 1.79 1.82 -14.11
N VAL A 70 0.95 2.53 -13.36
CA VAL A 70 -0.44 2.84 -13.76
C VAL A 70 -0.48 3.71 -15.02
N ASP A 71 0.46 4.64 -15.15
CA ASP A 71 0.61 5.52 -16.32
C ASP A 71 1.26 4.80 -17.52
N GLY A 72 1.61 3.51 -17.39
CA GLY A 72 2.28 2.73 -18.43
C GLY A 72 3.75 3.10 -18.63
N ARG A 73 4.36 3.77 -17.64
CA ARG A 73 5.78 4.12 -17.61
C ARG A 73 6.55 3.03 -16.87
N GLU A 74 7.79 2.79 -17.29
CA GLU A 74 8.69 1.87 -16.59
C GLU A 74 9.37 2.63 -15.43
N PRO A 75 9.19 2.20 -14.16
CA PRO A 75 9.83 2.87 -13.03
C PRO A 75 11.35 2.69 -13.10
N GLY A 76 12.09 3.80 -13.11
CA GLY A 76 13.55 3.78 -13.09
C GLY A 76 14.10 3.24 -11.77
N GLU A 77 15.23 2.54 -11.81
CA GLU A 77 15.95 2.01 -10.64
C GLU A 77 15.07 1.21 -9.66
N LEU A 78 14.00 0.57 -10.16
CA LEU A 78 13.02 -0.14 -9.34
C LEU A 78 13.67 -1.25 -8.51
N ALA A 79 14.50 -2.06 -9.15
CA ALA A 79 15.14 -3.20 -8.49
C ALA A 79 16.16 -2.72 -7.45
N GLU A 80 16.99 -1.73 -7.80
CA GLU A 80 17.99 -1.13 -6.94
C GLU A 80 17.34 -0.51 -5.70
N THR A 81 16.28 0.26 -5.90
CA THR A 81 15.50 0.89 -4.81
C THR A 81 14.95 -0.15 -3.85
N LEU A 82 14.28 -1.20 -4.36
CA LEU A 82 13.72 -2.24 -3.49
C LEU A 82 14.82 -3.03 -2.79
N ASN A 83 15.92 -3.33 -3.47
CA ASN A 83 17.06 -4.05 -2.89
C ASN A 83 17.72 -3.26 -1.75
N CYS A 84 17.81 -1.93 -1.84
CA CYS A 84 18.33 -1.09 -0.74
C CYS A 84 17.56 -1.31 0.57
N TYR A 85 16.22 -1.39 0.51
CA TYR A 85 15.39 -1.68 1.68
C TYR A 85 15.47 -3.15 2.10
N MET A 86 15.40 -4.09 1.14
CA MET A 86 15.42 -5.52 1.45
C MET A 86 16.75 -6.00 2.07
N ILE A 87 17.89 -5.42 1.68
CA ILE A 87 19.20 -5.74 2.28
C ILE A 87 19.26 -5.31 3.75
N ALA A 88 18.60 -4.21 4.12
CA ALA A 88 18.60 -3.71 5.49
C ALA A 88 17.82 -4.59 6.48
N GLY A 89 16.89 -5.43 5.99
CA GLY A 89 16.09 -6.34 6.80
C GLY A 89 16.13 -7.77 6.27
N PRO A 90 17.20 -8.54 6.56
CA PRO A 90 17.34 -9.89 6.03
C PRO A 90 16.29 -10.85 6.60
N VAL A 91 15.90 -11.83 5.78
CA VAL A 91 15.09 -12.96 6.21
C VAL A 91 15.95 -14.20 6.39
N ILE A 92 15.60 -15.04 7.35
CA ILE A 92 16.25 -16.33 7.61
C ILE A 92 15.29 -17.49 7.33
N ARG A 93 15.87 -18.66 7.03
CA ARG A 93 15.09 -19.89 6.86
C ARG A 93 14.73 -20.48 8.23
N ARG A 94 13.47 -20.84 8.43
CA ARG A 94 12.98 -21.52 9.63
C ARG A 94 12.28 -22.82 9.22
N ALA A 95 12.77 -23.94 9.74
CA ALA A 95 12.08 -25.22 9.62
C ALA A 95 10.97 -25.32 10.69
N GLY A 96 9.83 -25.87 10.32
CA GLY A 96 8.69 -26.03 11.21
C GLY A 96 7.67 -27.03 10.67
N ARG A 97 6.47 -27.01 11.24
CA ARG A 97 5.31 -27.73 10.72
C ARG A 97 4.16 -26.76 10.49
N ASP A 98 3.39 -26.99 9.43
CA ASP A 98 2.16 -26.22 9.18
C ASP A 98 1.00 -26.69 10.09
N SER A 99 -0.18 -26.08 9.94
CA SER A 99 -1.39 -26.43 10.70
C SER A 99 -1.87 -27.87 10.47
N GLU A 100 -1.41 -28.52 9.41
CA GLU A 100 -1.73 -29.92 9.07
C GLU A 100 -0.59 -30.88 9.46
N GLY A 101 0.44 -30.38 10.15
CA GLY A 101 1.56 -31.18 10.65
C GLY A 101 2.62 -31.52 9.59
N ARG A 102 2.53 -31.00 8.37
CA ARG A 102 3.54 -31.24 7.32
C ARG A 102 4.80 -30.45 7.60
N PHE A 103 5.97 -31.05 7.33
CA PHE A 103 7.24 -30.36 7.44
C PHE A 103 7.33 -29.24 6.39
N THR A 104 7.73 -28.04 6.83
CA THR A 104 7.85 -26.87 5.96
C THR A 104 9.10 -26.07 6.33
N VAL A 105 9.64 -25.34 5.35
CA VAL A 105 10.69 -24.34 5.54
C VAL A 105 10.12 -23.01 5.08
N THR A 106 10.03 -22.05 5.98
CA THR A 106 9.56 -20.69 5.68
C THR A 106 10.68 -19.68 5.79
N LEU A 107 10.52 -18.54 5.11
CA LEU A 107 11.33 -17.36 5.37
C LEU A 107 10.67 -16.56 6.48
N VAL A 108 11.45 -16.14 7.47
CA VAL A 108 10.98 -15.32 8.58
C VAL A 108 11.90 -14.11 8.78
N PRO A 109 11.37 -12.99 9.26
CA PRO A 109 12.19 -11.83 9.59
C PRO A 109 13.31 -12.19 10.59
N ALA A 110 14.54 -11.72 10.34
CA ALA A 110 15.68 -12.03 11.21
C ALA A 110 15.67 -11.24 12.53
N SER A 111 15.01 -10.08 12.54
CA SER A 111 14.92 -9.19 13.69
C SER A 111 13.52 -8.59 13.82
N ALA A 112 13.24 -7.99 14.97
CA ALA A 112 12.02 -7.20 15.20
C ALA A 112 12.42 -5.71 15.26
N SER A 113 12.39 -5.03 14.11
CA SER A 113 12.73 -3.61 13.98
C SER A 113 11.93 -2.94 12.86
N TRP A 114 11.83 -1.61 12.88
CA TRP A 114 11.19 -0.87 11.79
C TRP A 114 11.96 -0.95 10.48
N GLU A 115 13.27 -1.14 10.52
CA GLU A 115 14.10 -1.45 9.33
C GLU A 115 13.69 -2.78 8.70
N GLN A 116 13.45 -3.82 9.51
CA GLN A 116 12.93 -5.09 9.03
C GLN A 116 11.52 -4.91 8.44
N VAL A 117 10.63 -4.16 9.09
CA VAL A 117 9.28 -3.90 8.56
C VAL A 117 9.36 -3.23 7.18
N MET A 118 10.24 -2.25 6.98
CA MET A 118 10.47 -1.63 5.67
C MET A 118 10.98 -2.63 4.62
N ALA A 119 11.85 -3.56 5.01
CA ALA A 119 12.30 -4.63 4.13
C ALA A 119 11.16 -5.58 3.72
N GLU A 120 10.29 -5.97 4.66
CA GLU A 120 9.11 -6.82 4.38
C GLU A 120 8.11 -6.09 3.47
N ILE A 121 7.90 -4.79 3.66
CA ILE A 121 7.07 -3.96 2.76
C ILE A 121 7.65 -3.98 1.33
N ALA A 122 8.95 -3.72 1.19
CA ALA A 122 9.64 -3.73 -0.11
C ALA A 122 9.57 -5.13 -0.78
N GLY A 123 9.80 -6.19 0.00
CA GLY A 123 9.70 -7.58 -0.48
C GLY A 123 8.27 -7.98 -0.86
N SER A 124 7.26 -7.54 -0.10
CA SER A 124 5.85 -7.73 -0.44
C SER A 124 5.48 -7.02 -1.74
N PHE A 125 5.98 -5.79 -1.95
CA PHE A 125 5.79 -5.06 -3.20
C PHE A 125 6.48 -5.77 -4.38
N ALA A 126 7.75 -6.15 -4.23
CA ALA A 126 8.51 -6.90 -5.25
C ALA A 126 7.80 -8.21 -5.64
N SER A 127 7.32 -8.97 -4.65
CA SER A 127 6.59 -10.23 -4.87
C SER A 127 5.29 -10.01 -5.66
N SER A 128 4.60 -8.89 -5.41
CA SER A 128 3.40 -8.53 -6.18
C SER A 128 3.71 -8.20 -7.64
N LEU A 129 4.92 -7.73 -7.95
CA LEU A 129 5.35 -7.45 -9.32
C LEU A 129 5.75 -8.71 -10.11
N GLU A 130 6.23 -9.75 -9.43
CA GLU A 130 6.61 -11.04 -10.03
C GLU A 130 5.37 -11.90 -10.33
N GLY A 131 4.43 -11.96 -9.37
CA GLY A 131 3.30 -12.89 -9.42
C GLY A 131 1.99 -12.33 -9.99
N GLN A 132 1.90 -11.01 -10.23
CA GLN A 132 0.65 -10.37 -10.65
C GLN A 132 0.76 -9.62 -11.97
N ASP A 133 -0.36 -9.53 -12.68
CA ASP A 133 -0.49 -8.69 -13.86
C ASP A 133 -0.46 -7.22 -13.43
N LYS A 134 0.71 -6.57 -13.55
CA LYS A 134 0.94 -5.16 -13.20
C LYS A 134 -0.09 -4.21 -13.83
N SER A 135 -0.66 -4.61 -14.98
CA SER A 135 -1.75 -3.87 -15.63
C SER A 135 -3.06 -3.86 -14.83
N ARG A 136 -3.12 -4.49 -13.65
CA ARG A 136 -4.26 -4.47 -12.72
C ARG A 136 -4.02 -3.56 -11.52
N PHE A 137 -2.82 -3.04 -11.31
CA PHE A 137 -2.64 -1.95 -10.34
C PHE A 137 -3.41 -0.73 -10.82
N ARG A 138 -4.12 -0.10 -9.89
CA ARG A 138 -4.94 1.08 -10.15
C ARG A 138 -4.81 2.06 -8.99
N ILE A 139 -4.89 3.33 -9.34
CA ILE A 139 -5.11 4.43 -8.40
C ILE A 139 -6.54 4.92 -8.64
N CYS A 140 -7.28 5.19 -7.57
CA CYS A 140 -8.65 5.66 -7.67
C CYS A 140 -8.75 6.98 -8.47
N ASP A 141 -9.61 7.02 -9.50
CA ASP A 141 -9.87 8.22 -10.34
C ASP A 141 -10.52 9.39 -9.59
N ASN A 142 -10.83 9.25 -8.30
CA ASN A 142 -11.26 10.37 -7.48
C ASN A 142 -10.00 11.13 -7.04
N PRO A 143 -9.77 12.37 -7.51
CA PRO A 143 -8.54 13.12 -7.22
C PRO A 143 -8.35 13.41 -5.72
N ASP A 144 -9.42 13.33 -4.94
CA ASP A 144 -9.36 13.50 -3.49
C ASP A 144 -8.98 12.22 -2.76
N CYS A 145 -9.10 11.05 -3.41
CA CYS A 145 -8.93 9.73 -2.80
C CYS A 145 -7.55 9.12 -3.02
N LEU A 146 -7.13 8.98 -4.28
CA LEU A 146 -5.85 8.37 -4.70
C LEU A 146 -5.53 6.99 -4.07
N TRP A 147 -6.54 6.27 -3.58
CA TRP A 147 -6.37 4.94 -2.99
C TRP A 147 -5.83 3.96 -4.02
N VAL A 148 -4.78 3.23 -3.65
CA VAL A 148 -4.18 2.18 -4.49
C VAL A 148 -4.94 0.88 -4.30
N TYR A 149 -5.28 0.20 -5.38
CA TYR A 149 -5.94 -1.10 -5.34
C TYR A 149 -5.54 -1.98 -6.52
N TYR A 150 -5.78 -3.29 -6.36
CA TYR A 150 -5.69 -4.26 -7.44
C TYR A 150 -7.07 -4.48 -8.06
N ASP A 151 -7.20 -4.33 -9.37
CA ASP A 151 -8.44 -4.61 -10.09
C ASP A 151 -8.56 -6.12 -10.34
N ASP A 152 -9.25 -6.79 -9.42
CA ASP A 152 -9.58 -8.22 -9.48
C ASP A 152 -10.79 -8.52 -10.39
N THR A 153 -11.43 -7.50 -10.94
CA THR A 153 -12.60 -7.70 -11.80
C THR A 153 -12.21 -8.38 -13.12
N ARG A 154 -13.17 -9.12 -13.69
CA ARG A 154 -12.97 -9.84 -14.96
C ARG A 154 -12.60 -8.89 -16.10
N ASN A 155 -13.27 -7.74 -16.17
CA ASN A 155 -13.18 -6.81 -17.30
C ASN A 155 -12.11 -5.72 -17.11
N ARG A 156 -11.42 -5.66 -15.96
CA ARG A 156 -10.34 -4.70 -15.67
C ARG A 156 -10.74 -3.23 -15.83
N SER A 157 -12.02 -2.94 -15.62
CA SER A 157 -12.65 -1.66 -15.94
C SER A 157 -12.95 -0.83 -14.70
N LYS A 158 -12.47 -1.24 -13.52
CA LYS A 158 -12.76 -0.55 -12.27
C LYS A 158 -11.96 0.75 -12.25
N ARG A 159 -12.68 1.87 -12.14
CA ARG A 159 -12.10 3.23 -12.12
C ARG A 159 -11.95 3.81 -10.71
N TYR A 160 -12.66 3.25 -9.74
CA TYR A 160 -12.70 3.76 -8.37
C TYR A 160 -12.38 2.63 -7.40
N CYS A 161 -11.74 2.94 -6.27
CA CYS A 161 -11.40 1.92 -5.27
C CYS A 161 -12.62 1.15 -4.75
N ASP A 162 -13.77 1.84 -4.65
CA ASP A 162 -15.06 1.25 -4.31
C ASP A 162 -16.18 1.95 -5.09
N ASP A 163 -17.05 1.16 -5.72
CA ASP A 163 -18.13 1.66 -6.57
C ASP A 163 -19.26 2.32 -5.77
N LYS A 164 -19.51 1.86 -4.54
CA LYS A 164 -20.57 2.38 -3.67
C LYS A 164 -20.15 3.67 -2.96
N ALA A 165 -18.86 3.88 -2.76
CA ALA A 165 -18.25 5.06 -2.19
C ALA A 165 -17.79 6.05 -3.28
N CYS A 166 -16.52 5.97 -3.70
CA CYS A 166 -15.93 6.88 -4.68
C CYS A 166 -16.67 6.86 -6.02
N GLY A 167 -17.11 5.68 -6.49
CA GLY A 167 -17.86 5.57 -7.74
C GLY A 167 -19.16 6.36 -7.74
N ASN A 168 -19.97 6.21 -6.68
CA ASN A 168 -21.22 6.97 -6.52
C ASN A 168 -20.97 8.47 -6.30
N LEU A 169 -19.99 8.83 -5.47
CA LEU A 169 -19.63 10.24 -5.25
C LEU A 169 -19.29 10.94 -6.57
N MET A 170 -18.45 10.31 -7.41
CA MET A 170 -18.04 10.88 -8.69
C MET A 170 -19.17 10.90 -9.73
N LYS A 171 -20.13 9.97 -9.68
CA LYS A 171 -21.37 10.07 -10.47
C LYS A 171 -22.19 11.31 -10.07
N VAL A 172 -22.40 11.53 -8.76
CA VAL A 172 -23.16 12.68 -8.25
C VAL A 172 -22.48 14.01 -8.59
N ARG A 173 -21.16 14.12 -8.41
CA ARG A 173 -20.38 15.32 -8.77
C ARG A 173 -20.52 15.66 -10.25
N ARG A 174 -20.37 14.66 -11.14
CA ARG A 174 -20.55 14.85 -12.60
C ARG A 174 -21.97 15.28 -12.97
N PHE A 175 -22.99 14.71 -12.35
CA PHE A 175 -24.39 15.12 -12.58
C PHE A 175 -24.64 16.58 -12.18
N ARG A 176 -24.15 16.99 -11.00
CA ARG A 176 -24.28 18.38 -10.51
C ARG A 176 -23.52 19.38 -11.40
N ALA A 177 -22.33 19.03 -11.87
CA ALA A 177 -21.55 19.87 -12.78
C ALA A 177 -22.28 20.11 -14.11
N ARG A 178 -22.87 19.07 -14.71
CA ARG A 178 -23.66 19.21 -15.95
C ARG A 178 -24.89 20.10 -15.76
N LYS A 179 -25.59 19.98 -14.62
CA LYS A 179 -26.74 20.85 -14.32
C LYS A 179 -26.37 22.33 -14.19
N LYS A 180 -25.18 22.64 -13.67
CA LYS A 180 -24.69 24.02 -13.57
C LYS A 180 -24.22 24.59 -14.91
N ALA A 181 -23.70 23.74 -15.81
CA ALA A 181 -23.22 24.17 -17.13
C ALA A 181 -24.32 24.29 -18.19
N GLY A 182 -25.51 23.72 -17.94
CA GLY A 182 -26.70 23.86 -18.76
C GLY A 182 -27.67 24.96 -18.28
N GLN A 183 -27.24 25.77 -17.31
CA GLN A 183 -27.83 27.06 -16.92
C GLN A 183 -26.90 28.16 -17.43
#